data_AF-A0A176YLL6-F1
#
_entry.id   AF-A0A176YLL6-F1
#
_cell.length_a   1.000
_cell.length_b   1.000
_cell.length_c   1.000
_cell.angle_alpha   90.00
_cell.angle_beta   90.00
_cell.angle_gamma   90.00
#
_symmetry.space_group_name_H-M   'P 1'
#
loop_
_entity.id
_entity.type
_entity.pdbx_description
1 polymer ?
#
loop_
_entity_poly.entity_id
_entity_poly.type
_entity_poly.pdbx_seq_one_letter_code
_entity_poly.pdbx_strand_id
1 'polypeptide(L)'
;MLRLPVVSRLGRQLAHFAAAEQGNIAVVFAVTLVPILTFVGAAIDYSRATAARTAMQSALDSAVLMVARDLSQGLITTSQVNTKAQSYFSGLYNYSGVQSISVAGTYTAASGSGNATIQVTGSGAIKSDFMQIAGYPTLGFNASSTTTWGASLLRVALVLDNTGSMNDYNKIGALRTAATNLVNQLSALAQNQGDVLMSVVPFNIDVNVGTSNSGASWLRWDQWDSRTTNNSGNTYCSDNNWHIYNPTMAQCKGHGYNWNHTPSSNTSSWNGCVGDRDQNYDVTSDAPSSQSTNFPADQYPYCPVVSIIPLTYNWTTIKSAITSMTAQGSTNQTIGLQWGWLSLMQQSPMNAPAESSTSNTYQHIIILFTDGLNTMDRWYGDGGSVSSGVDTRMKLLCDNIKGVNDPKTGKAMYTIYTVQIDTDGAGQSPVLPYCASSSANFYMLTSPSQIAEAFAEIGTSISKLRVAR
;
A
#
# COMPACT_ATOMS: atom_id res chain seq x y z
N MET A 1 -43.83 -64.10 83.21
CA MET A 1 -44.02 -62.81 82.53
C MET A 1 -42.65 -62.22 82.19
N LEU A 2 -42.17 -62.35 80.96
CA LEU A 2 -40.93 -61.70 80.50
C LEU A 2 -41.14 -61.25 79.05
N ARG A 3 -41.35 -59.94 78.86
CA ARG A 3 -41.54 -59.32 77.53
C ARG A 3 -40.16 -58.98 76.93
N LEU A 4 -39.95 -59.40 75.69
CA LEU A 4 -38.69 -59.29 74.94
C LEU A 4 -38.30 -57.83 74.63
N PRO A 5 -37.01 -57.42 74.75
CA PRO A 5 -36.57 -56.02 74.64
C PRO A 5 -36.42 -55.51 73.19
N VAL A 6 -36.49 -56.39 72.18
CA VAL A 6 -36.12 -56.07 70.79
C VAL A 6 -37.16 -55.18 70.11
N VAL A 7 -38.44 -55.42 70.35
CA VAL A 7 -39.56 -54.65 69.75
C VAL A 7 -39.54 -53.19 70.23
N SER A 8 -39.11 -52.96 71.48
CA SER A 8 -39.00 -51.60 72.04
C SER A 8 -37.84 -50.79 71.45
N ARG A 9 -36.74 -51.44 71.01
CA ARG A 9 -35.59 -50.77 70.40
C ARG A 9 -35.85 -50.39 68.94
N LEU A 10 -36.54 -51.25 68.18
CA LEU A 10 -36.96 -50.96 66.80
C LEU A 10 -38.02 -49.85 66.73
N GLY A 11 -39.00 -49.86 67.64
CA GLY A 11 -40.01 -48.80 67.71
C GLY A 11 -39.41 -47.43 68.05
N ARG A 12 -38.35 -47.40 68.87
CA ARG A 12 -37.66 -46.14 69.24
C ARG A 12 -36.80 -45.58 68.11
N GLN A 13 -36.19 -46.43 67.28
CA GLN A 13 -35.46 -45.98 66.08
C GLN A 13 -36.40 -45.50 64.96
N LEU A 14 -37.56 -46.14 64.77
CA LEU A 14 -38.60 -45.69 63.83
C LEU A 14 -39.26 -44.38 64.28
N ALA A 15 -39.48 -44.21 65.59
CA ALA A 15 -39.96 -42.94 66.16
C ALA A 15 -38.90 -41.83 66.02
N HIS A 16 -37.61 -42.14 66.15
CA HIS A 16 -36.52 -41.19 65.86
C HIS A 16 -36.43 -40.80 64.38
N PHE A 17 -36.77 -41.71 63.46
CA PHE A 17 -36.85 -41.42 62.02
C PHE A 17 -38.07 -40.54 61.68
N ALA A 18 -39.21 -40.78 62.34
CA ALA A 18 -40.41 -39.95 62.19
C ALA A 18 -40.28 -38.56 62.82
N ALA A 19 -39.41 -38.40 63.83
CA ALA A 19 -39.09 -37.12 64.47
C ALA A 19 -37.83 -36.43 63.89
N ALA A 20 -37.26 -36.95 62.80
CA ALA A 20 -36.05 -36.40 62.20
C ALA A 20 -36.35 -35.19 61.30
N GLU A 21 -36.21 -33.98 61.85
CA GLU A 21 -36.28 -32.71 61.07
C GLU A 21 -35.07 -32.51 60.12
N GLN A 22 -34.07 -33.40 60.19
CA GLN A 22 -32.88 -33.38 59.34
C GLN A 22 -33.17 -33.71 57.85
N GLY A 23 -34.38 -34.18 57.52
CA GLY A 23 -34.83 -34.43 56.15
C GLY A 23 -35.19 -33.18 55.34
N ASN A 24 -35.42 -32.03 55.99
CA ASN A 24 -35.79 -30.78 55.29
C ASN A 24 -34.63 -30.26 54.44
N ILE A 25 -33.38 -30.44 54.89
CA ILE A 25 -32.18 -30.07 54.12
C ILE A 25 -32.09 -30.91 52.84
N ALA A 26 -32.41 -32.20 52.90
CA ALA A 26 -32.38 -33.07 51.72
C ALA A 26 -33.45 -32.69 50.68
N VAL A 27 -34.66 -32.32 51.14
CA VAL A 27 -35.76 -31.89 50.26
C VAL A 27 -35.47 -30.51 49.63
N VAL A 28 -35.02 -29.54 50.42
CA VAL A 28 -34.63 -28.21 49.91
C VAL A 28 -33.42 -28.32 48.97
N PHE A 29 -32.44 -29.16 49.31
CA PHE A 29 -31.31 -29.46 48.42
C PHE A 29 -31.77 -30.08 47.10
N ALA A 30 -32.65 -31.09 47.14
CA ALA A 30 -33.18 -31.72 45.92
C ALA A 30 -33.94 -30.73 45.04
N VAL A 31 -34.76 -29.85 45.61
CA VAL A 31 -35.53 -28.84 44.86
C VAL A 31 -34.64 -27.73 44.30
N THR A 32 -33.61 -27.31 45.02
CA THR A 32 -32.66 -26.26 44.57
C THR A 32 -31.59 -26.77 43.61
N LEU A 33 -31.26 -28.06 43.66
CA LEU A 33 -30.31 -28.70 42.75
C LEU A 33 -30.81 -28.67 41.30
N VAL A 34 -32.12 -28.87 41.08
CA VAL A 34 -32.73 -28.87 39.74
C VAL A 34 -32.50 -27.55 38.98
N PRO A 35 -32.83 -26.36 39.51
CA PRO A 35 -32.57 -25.11 38.82
C PRO A 35 -31.08 -24.82 38.65
N ILE A 36 -30.23 -25.15 39.64
CA ILE A 36 -28.77 -24.96 39.52
C ILE A 36 -28.20 -25.79 38.36
N LEU A 37 -28.53 -27.08 38.28
CA LEU A 37 -28.10 -27.95 37.19
C LEU A 37 -28.64 -27.50 35.84
N THR A 38 -29.85 -26.95 35.81
CA THR A 38 -30.45 -26.40 34.58
C THR A 38 -29.70 -25.15 34.11
N PHE A 39 -29.34 -24.24 35.02
CA PHE A 39 -28.54 -23.06 34.67
C PHE A 39 -27.13 -23.40 34.21
N VAL A 40 -26.45 -24.34 34.89
CA VAL A 40 -25.12 -24.81 34.48
C VAL A 40 -25.20 -25.52 33.13
N GLY A 41 -26.20 -26.39 32.94
CA GLY A 41 -26.43 -27.07 31.68
C GLY A 41 -26.73 -26.13 30.52
N ALA A 42 -27.56 -25.11 30.75
CA ALA A 42 -27.85 -24.06 29.78
C ALA A 42 -26.60 -23.25 29.42
N ALA A 43 -25.73 -22.96 30.40
CA ALA A 43 -24.46 -22.28 30.14
C ALA A 43 -23.51 -23.13 29.27
N ILE A 44 -23.45 -24.45 29.49
CA ILE A 44 -22.66 -25.38 28.66
C ILE A 44 -23.21 -25.44 27.23
N ASP A 45 -24.52 -25.63 27.07
CA ASP A 45 -25.16 -25.68 25.75
C ASP A 45 -24.98 -24.35 25.00
N TYR A 46 -25.13 -23.22 25.68
CA TYR A 46 -24.89 -21.88 25.12
C TYR A 46 -23.42 -21.68 24.74
N SER A 47 -22.48 -22.13 25.56
CA SER A 47 -21.05 -22.05 25.27
C SER A 47 -20.70 -22.84 24.00
N ARG A 48 -21.26 -24.05 23.84
CA ARG A 48 -21.09 -24.86 22.62
C ARG A 48 -21.71 -24.21 21.40
N ALA A 49 -22.92 -23.64 21.52
CA ALA A 49 -23.56 -22.93 20.43
C ALA A 49 -22.75 -21.68 20.00
N THR A 50 -22.20 -20.95 20.97
CA THR A 50 -21.39 -19.77 20.72
C THR A 50 -20.05 -20.14 20.08
N ALA A 51 -19.38 -21.20 20.55
CA ALA A 51 -18.15 -21.70 19.95
C ALA A 51 -18.36 -22.13 18.48
N ALA A 52 -19.45 -22.83 18.19
CA ALA A 52 -19.84 -23.21 16.84
C ALA A 52 -20.08 -21.97 15.95
N ARG A 53 -20.79 -20.96 16.47
CA ARG A 53 -21.03 -19.69 15.77
C ARG A 53 -19.72 -18.95 15.47
N THR A 54 -18.80 -18.87 16.41
CA THR A 54 -17.50 -18.20 16.22
C THR A 54 -16.64 -18.92 15.18
N ALA A 55 -16.60 -20.25 15.22
CA ALA A 55 -15.92 -21.04 14.18
C ALA A 55 -16.55 -20.83 12.79
N MET A 56 -17.89 -20.72 12.73
CA MET A 56 -18.60 -20.46 11.49
C MET A 56 -18.29 -19.06 10.94
N GLN A 57 -18.27 -18.04 11.79
CA GLN A 57 -17.91 -16.68 11.39
C GLN A 57 -16.51 -16.62 10.78
N SER A 58 -15.52 -17.24 11.43
CA SER A 58 -14.14 -17.29 10.93
C SER A 58 -14.02 -17.99 9.57
N ALA A 59 -14.75 -19.10 9.38
CA ALA A 59 -14.80 -19.79 8.08
C ALA A 59 -15.50 -18.94 7.00
N LEU A 60 -16.59 -18.24 7.35
CA LEU A 60 -17.30 -17.34 6.43
C LEU A 60 -16.43 -16.15 6.00
N ASP A 61 -15.69 -15.54 6.92
CA ASP A 61 -14.80 -14.41 6.64
C ASP A 61 -13.69 -14.79 5.64
N SER A 62 -13.15 -16.01 5.77
CA SER A 62 -12.17 -16.52 4.81
C SER A 62 -12.81 -16.92 3.48
N ALA A 63 -13.98 -17.56 3.52
CA ALA A 63 -14.71 -18.00 2.33
C ALA A 63 -15.14 -16.82 1.46
N VAL A 64 -15.69 -15.75 2.05
CA VAL A 64 -16.18 -14.58 1.30
C VAL A 64 -15.03 -13.88 0.55
N LEU A 65 -13.84 -13.78 1.16
CA LEU A 65 -12.65 -13.21 0.52
C LEU A 65 -12.14 -14.08 -0.64
N MET A 66 -12.16 -15.41 -0.51
CA MET A 66 -11.76 -16.31 -1.60
C MET A 66 -12.73 -16.25 -2.78
N VAL A 67 -14.04 -16.22 -2.53
CA VAL A 67 -15.03 -16.07 -3.61
C VAL A 67 -14.88 -14.73 -4.31
N ALA A 68 -14.69 -13.63 -3.55
CA ALA A 68 -14.47 -12.32 -4.14
C ALA A 68 -13.20 -12.26 -4.99
N ARG A 69 -12.10 -12.86 -4.53
CA ARG A 69 -10.88 -13.00 -5.32
C ARG A 69 -11.14 -13.72 -6.64
N ASP A 70 -11.72 -14.92 -6.59
CA ASP A 70 -11.90 -15.73 -7.79
C ASP A 70 -12.86 -15.09 -8.80
N LEU A 71 -13.93 -14.44 -8.30
CA LEU A 71 -14.86 -13.70 -9.14
C LEU A 71 -14.17 -12.48 -9.78
N SER A 72 -13.35 -11.75 -9.01
CA SER A 72 -12.60 -10.59 -9.52
C SER A 72 -11.55 -10.97 -10.56
N GLN A 73 -10.98 -12.19 -10.48
CA GLN A 73 -10.01 -12.72 -11.43
C GLN A 73 -10.67 -13.41 -12.64
N GLY A 74 -11.99 -13.44 -12.73
CA GLY A 74 -12.72 -14.11 -13.80
C GLY A 74 -12.60 -15.65 -13.78
N LEU A 75 -12.12 -16.23 -12.68
CA LEU A 75 -12.00 -17.69 -12.50
C LEU A 75 -13.37 -18.35 -12.28
N ILE A 76 -14.33 -17.58 -11.77
CA ILE A 76 -15.71 -18.01 -11.55
C ILE A 76 -16.68 -16.96 -12.09
N THR A 77 -17.88 -17.38 -12.46
CA THR A 77 -18.97 -16.48 -12.88
C THR A 77 -19.86 -16.10 -11.71
N THR A 78 -20.68 -15.06 -11.88
CA THR A 78 -21.66 -14.63 -10.86
C THR A 78 -22.64 -15.74 -10.47
N SER A 79 -23.00 -16.61 -11.41
CA SER A 79 -23.86 -17.79 -11.17
C SER A 79 -23.19 -18.87 -10.32
N GLN A 80 -21.86 -18.88 -10.24
CA GLN A 80 -21.08 -19.87 -9.47
C GLN A 80 -20.78 -19.43 -8.05
N VAL A 81 -21.06 -18.17 -7.68
CA VAL A 81 -20.77 -17.58 -6.37
C VAL A 81 -21.32 -18.43 -5.23
N ASN A 82 -22.58 -18.84 -5.32
CA ASN A 82 -23.22 -19.63 -4.26
C ASN A 82 -22.53 -21.00 -4.07
N THR A 83 -22.33 -21.73 -5.17
CA THR A 83 -21.70 -23.05 -5.16
C THR A 83 -20.26 -23.00 -4.65
N LYS A 84 -19.50 -21.95 -5.02
CA LYS A 84 -18.12 -21.77 -4.59
C LYS A 84 -18.03 -21.33 -3.13
N ALA A 85 -18.93 -20.46 -2.67
CA ALA A 85 -19.04 -20.11 -1.26
C ALA A 85 -19.27 -21.35 -0.38
N GLN A 86 -20.15 -22.26 -0.81
CA GLN A 86 -20.39 -23.53 -0.13
C GLN A 86 -19.15 -24.43 -0.12
N SER A 87 -18.47 -24.57 -1.26
CA SER A 87 -17.25 -25.39 -1.37
C SER A 87 -16.09 -24.86 -0.54
N TYR A 88 -15.92 -23.54 -0.46
CA TYR A 88 -14.86 -22.93 0.35
C TYR A 88 -15.18 -22.99 1.83
N PHE A 89 -16.43 -22.74 2.20
CA PHE A 89 -16.87 -22.90 3.57
C PHE A 89 -16.68 -24.34 4.07
N SER A 90 -17.07 -25.35 3.28
CA SER A 90 -16.95 -26.76 3.70
C SER A 90 -15.50 -27.21 3.90
N GLY A 91 -14.55 -26.64 3.15
CA GLY A 91 -13.12 -26.89 3.37
C GLY A 91 -12.51 -26.18 4.58
N LEU A 92 -13.15 -25.11 5.07
CA LEU A 92 -12.66 -24.28 6.18
C LEU A 92 -13.32 -24.60 7.53
N TYR A 93 -14.59 -25.02 7.49
CA TYR A 93 -15.38 -25.22 8.71
C TYR A 93 -15.19 -26.62 9.29
N ASN A 94 -14.32 -26.71 10.31
CA ASN A 94 -13.93 -27.98 10.93
C ASN A 94 -14.57 -28.25 12.31
N TYR A 95 -15.65 -27.54 12.67
CA TYR A 95 -16.31 -27.73 13.97
C TYR A 95 -17.35 -28.87 13.91
N SER A 96 -17.24 -29.84 14.81
CA SER A 96 -18.12 -31.02 14.87
C SER A 96 -19.33 -30.82 15.81
N GLY A 97 -20.38 -31.63 15.62
CA GLY A 97 -21.56 -31.59 16.48
C GLY A 97 -22.64 -30.57 16.09
N VAL A 98 -22.55 -29.99 14.89
CA VAL A 98 -23.57 -29.09 14.31
C VAL A 98 -24.49 -29.87 13.38
N GLN A 99 -25.78 -29.57 13.44
CA GLN A 99 -26.83 -30.10 12.58
C GLN A 99 -27.33 -29.01 11.61
N SER A 100 -27.89 -29.44 10.49
CA SER A 100 -28.58 -28.57 9.52
C SER A 100 -27.73 -27.38 9.04
N ILE A 101 -26.45 -27.61 8.77
CA ILE A 101 -25.57 -26.57 8.23
C ILE A 101 -26.08 -26.16 6.86
N SER A 102 -26.35 -24.86 6.69
CA SER A 102 -26.73 -24.28 5.41
C SER A 102 -25.91 -23.02 5.17
N VAL A 103 -25.39 -22.88 3.95
CA VAL A 103 -24.59 -21.73 3.52
C VAL A 103 -25.12 -21.22 2.19
N ALA A 104 -25.30 -19.91 2.10
CA ALA A 104 -25.73 -19.23 0.90
C ALA A 104 -24.82 -18.04 0.59
N GLY A 105 -24.28 -18.01 -0.62
CA GLY A 105 -23.57 -16.86 -1.18
C GLY A 105 -24.47 -16.06 -2.13
N THR A 106 -24.59 -14.76 -1.89
CA THR A 106 -25.36 -13.84 -2.72
C THR A 106 -24.44 -12.78 -3.29
N TYR A 107 -24.46 -12.63 -4.62
CA TYR A 107 -23.80 -11.54 -5.32
C TYR A 107 -24.79 -10.41 -5.58
N THR A 108 -24.38 -9.19 -5.25
CA THR A 108 -25.09 -7.97 -5.62
C THR A 108 -24.16 -7.14 -6.51
N ALA A 109 -24.60 -6.93 -7.75
CA ALA A 109 -23.87 -6.09 -8.69
C ALA A 109 -23.83 -4.64 -8.21
N ALA A 110 -22.76 -3.93 -8.57
CA ALA A 110 -22.66 -2.49 -8.36
C ALA A 110 -23.85 -1.78 -9.03
N SER A 111 -24.49 -0.86 -8.32
CA SER A 111 -25.57 -0.03 -8.85
C SER A 111 -25.41 1.40 -8.33
N GLY A 112 -25.49 2.38 -9.24
CA GLY A 112 -25.29 3.80 -8.90
C GLY A 112 -23.91 4.06 -8.29
N SER A 113 -23.90 4.54 -7.04
CA SER A 113 -22.69 4.84 -6.24
C SER A 113 -22.24 3.71 -5.30
N GLY A 114 -22.87 2.54 -5.37
CA GLY A 114 -22.54 1.40 -4.51
C GLY A 114 -21.52 0.44 -5.14
N ASN A 115 -20.57 -0.05 -4.33
CA ASN A 115 -19.65 -1.11 -4.71
C ASN A 115 -20.39 -2.43 -4.94
N ALA A 116 -19.82 -3.32 -5.76
CA ALA A 116 -20.30 -4.69 -5.85
C ALA A 116 -20.05 -5.41 -4.52
N THR A 117 -20.96 -6.30 -4.12
CA THR A 117 -20.88 -6.97 -2.82
C THR A 117 -21.13 -8.47 -2.95
N ILE A 118 -20.39 -9.27 -2.20
CA ILE A 118 -20.76 -10.66 -1.89
C ILE A 118 -21.08 -10.73 -0.41
N GLN A 119 -22.27 -11.24 -0.11
CA GLN A 119 -22.63 -11.66 1.22
C GLN A 119 -22.68 -13.19 1.27
N VAL A 120 -21.96 -13.78 2.23
CA VAL A 120 -22.08 -15.20 2.55
C VAL A 120 -22.75 -15.32 3.92
N THR A 121 -23.86 -16.03 3.95
CA THR A 121 -24.62 -16.33 5.18
C THR A 121 -24.48 -17.79 5.51
N GLY A 122 -24.31 -18.11 6.80
CA GLY A 122 -24.25 -19.46 7.33
C GLY A 122 -25.23 -19.61 8.49
N SER A 123 -25.86 -20.78 8.56
CA SER A 123 -26.75 -21.16 9.65
C SER A 123 -26.48 -22.60 10.07
N GLY A 124 -26.77 -22.91 11.33
CA GLY A 124 -26.67 -24.25 11.87
C GLY A 124 -27.33 -24.34 13.25
N ALA A 125 -27.40 -25.55 13.79
CA ALA A 125 -27.95 -25.80 15.12
C ALA A 125 -27.09 -26.78 15.92
N ILE A 126 -26.90 -26.51 17.21
CA ILE A 126 -26.34 -27.48 18.16
C ILE A 126 -27.48 -28.22 18.84
N LYS A 127 -27.37 -29.54 18.98
CA LYS A 127 -28.28 -30.31 19.83
C LYS A 127 -27.99 -29.99 21.30
N SER A 128 -29.01 -29.55 22.02
CA SER A 128 -28.92 -29.23 23.44
C SER A 128 -28.87 -30.51 24.27
N ASP A 129 -27.92 -30.64 25.18
CA ASP A 129 -27.88 -31.78 26.10
C ASP A 129 -28.72 -31.53 27.35
N PHE A 130 -28.77 -30.29 27.83
CA PHE A 130 -29.47 -29.91 29.04
C PHE A 130 -30.72 -29.08 28.76
N MET A 131 -30.65 -28.13 27.82
CA MET A 131 -31.79 -27.26 27.51
C MET A 131 -32.96 -28.00 26.85
N GLN A 132 -32.75 -29.24 26.37
CA GLN A 132 -33.84 -30.10 25.90
C GLN A 132 -34.89 -30.37 26.99
N ILE A 133 -34.48 -30.40 28.27
CA ILE A 133 -35.38 -30.59 29.42
C ILE A 133 -36.30 -29.36 29.58
N ALA A 134 -35.79 -28.18 29.23
CA ALA A 134 -36.54 -26.92 29.25
C ALA A 134 -37.35 -26.67 27.96
N GLY A 135 -37.47 -27.68 27.07
CA GLY A 135 -38.23 -27.57 25.82
C GLY A 135 -37.46 -26.97 24.64
N TYR A 136 -36.15 -26.78 24.75
CA TYR A 136 -35.27 -26.28 23.68
C TYR A 136 -34.31 -27.39 23.20
N PRO A 137 -34.77 -28.32 22.34
CA PRO A 137 -33.97 -29.47 21.91
C PRO A 137 -32.76 -29.10 21.04
N THR A 138 -32.79 -27.91 20.42
CA THR A 138 -31.69 -27.37 19.62
C THR A 138 -31.50 -25.89 19.86
N LEU A 139 -30.26 -25.44 19.70
CA LEU A 139 -29.84 -24.05 19.71
C LEU A 139 -29.36 -23.63 18.32
N GLY A 140 -30.21 -22.89 17.60
CA GLY A 140 -29.88 -22.33 16.30
C GLY A 140 -28.94 -21.13 16.41
N PHE A 141 -28.03 -21.00 15.45
CA PHE A 141 -27.16 -19.84 15.31
C PHE A 141 -27.00 -19.44 13.84
N ASN A 142 -26.72 -18.15 13.63
CA ASN A 142 -26.50 -17.57 12.32
C ASN A 142 -25.21 -16.73 12.34
N ALA A 143 -24.50 -16.73 11.22
CA ALA A 143 -23.34 -15.91 10.98
C ALA A 143 -23.40 -15.37 9.55
N SER A 144 -22.83 -14.20 9.33
CA SER A 144 -22.75 -13.61 8.00
C SER A 144 -21.45 -12.84 7.84
N SER A 145 -20.90 -12.90 6.65
CA SER A 145 -19.75 -12.11 6.27
C SER A 145 -20.02 -11.46 4.91
N THR A 146 -19.69 -10.19 4.79
CA THR A 146 -19.88 -9.42 3.57
C THR A 146 -18.56 -8.82 3.17
N THR A 147 -18.17 -9.01 1.92
CA THR A 147 -17.07 -8.28 1.30
C THR A 147 -17.63 -7.40 0.20
N THR A 148 -17.10 -6.20 0.10
CA THR A 148 -17.33 -5.37 -1.07
C THR A 148 -16.11 -5.45 -1.99
N TRP A 149 -16.30 -5.03 -3.23
CA TRP A 149 -15.20 -4.61 -4.09
C TRP A 149 -15.72 -3.50 -4.99
N GLY A 150 -15.02 -2.36 -4.95
CA GLY A 150 -15.09 -1.36 -6.01
C GLY A 150 -14.02 -1.67 -7.04
N ALA A 151 -14.23 -1.33 -8.31
CA ALA A 151 -13.16 -1.31 -9.30
C ALA A 151 -12.14 -0.24 -8.89
N SER A 152 -11.21 -0.59 -7.99
CA SER A 152 -10.17 0.34 -7.57
C SER A 152 -9.29 0.61 -8.77
N LEU A 153 -9.26 1.87 -9.21
CA LEU A 153 -8.49 2.29 -10.36
C LEU A 153 -7.07 2.60 -9.87
N LEU A 154 -6.06 2.14 -10.59
CA LEU A 154 -4.67 2.27 -10.17
C LEU A 154 -4.01 3.46 -10.88
N ARG A 155 -3.34 4.31 -10.13
CA ARG A 155 -2.43 5.35 -10.64
C ARG A 155 -1.06 5.11 -10.03
N VAL A 156 -0.10 4.67 -10.83
CA VAL A 156 1.22 4.25 -10.36
C VAL A 156 2.31 5.15 -10.93
N ALA A 157 3.12 5.77 -10.08
CA ALA A 157 4.32 6.49 -10.48
C ALA A 157 5.55 5.60 -10.28
N LEU A 158 6.22 5.24 -11.37
CA LEU A 158 7.50 4.55 -11.36
C LEU A 158 8.61 5.60 -11.33
N VAL A 159 9.18 5.84 -10.16
CA VAL A 159 10.28 6.78 -9.93
C VAL A 159 11.59 5.99 -9.93
N LEU A 160 12.34 6.09 -11.02
CA LEU A 160 13.40 5.14 -11.36
C LEU A 160 14.74 5.85 -11.44
N ASP A 161 15.67 5.42 -10.60
CA ASP A 161 17.02 5.97 -10.53
C ASP A 161 17.84 5.65 -11.80
N ASN A 162 18.36 6.70 -12.43
CA ASN A 162 19.23 6.67 -13.60
C ASN A 162 20.63 7.21 -13.27
N THR A 163 21.06 7.18 -12.02
CA THR A 163 22.36 7.72 -11.57
C THR A 163 23.51 6.83 -12.02
N GLY A 164 24.74 7.34 -11.98
CA GLY A 164 25.92 6.64 -12.52
C GLY A 164 26.18 5.28 -11.86
N SER A 165 25.94 5.15 -10.56
CA SER A 165 26.09 3.91 -9.78
C SER A 165 25.22 2.77 -10.35
N MET A 166 24.08 3.10 -10.97
CA MET A 166 23.17 2.11 -11.56
C MET A 166 23.81 1.35 -12.74
N ASN A 167 24.92 1.84 -13.29
CA ASN A 167 25.68 1.14 -14.33
C ASN A 167 26.46 -0.04 -13.75
N ASP A 168 26.78 -0.02 -12.45
CA ASP A 168 27.53 -1.07 -11.79
C ASP A 168 26.68 -2.35 -11.66
N TYR A 169 27.33 -3.50 -11.79
CA TYR A 169 26.71 -4.83 -11.67
C TYR A 169 25.45 -5.02 -12.53
N ASN A 170 25.30 -4.24 -13.61
CA ASN A 170 24.11 -4.22 -14.47
C ASN A 170 22.79 -3.92 -13.72
N LYS A 171 22.83 -3.14 -12.64
CA LYS A 171 21.65 -2.74 -11.85
C LYS A 171 20.57 -2.11 -12.72
N ILE A 172 20.94 -1.19 -13.61
CA ILE A 172 20.02 -0.55 -14.56
C ILE A 172 19.39 -1.55 -15.54
N GLY A 173 20.12 -2.61 -15.95
CA GLY A 173 19.57 -3.65 -16.80
C GLY A 173 18.53 -4.49 -16.07
N ALA A 174 18.84 -4.90 -14.83
CA ALA A 174 17.92 -5.64 -13.97
C ALA A 174 16.67 -4.82 -13.62
N LEU A 175 16.83 -3.52 -13.33
CA LEU A 175 15.71 -2.60 -13.12
C LEU A 175 14.81 -2.52 -14.36
N ARG A 176 15.39 -2.36 -15.56
CA ARG A 176 14.61 -2.31 -16.81
C ARG A 176 13.75 -3.55 -17.01
N THR A 177 14.30 -4.73 -16.76
CA THR A 177 13.55 -5.99 -16.83
C THR A 177 12.44 -6.06 -15.78
N ALA A 178 12.77 -5.77 -14.52
CA ALA A 178 11.82 -5.86 -13.40
C ALA A 178 10.65 -4.87 -13.54
N ALA A 179 10.93 -3.61 -13.87
CA ALA A 179 9.91 -2.58 -14.10
C ALA A 179 9.02 -2.95 -15.31
N THR A 180 9.60 -3.49 -16.39
CA THR A 180 8.83 -3.98 -17.54
C THR A 180 7.88 -5.13 -17.15
N ASN A 181 8.34 -6.05 -16.31
CA ASN A 181 7.51 -7.15 -15.80
C ASN A 181 6.38 -6.65 -14.91
N LEU A 182 6.64 -5.67 -14.04
CA LEU A 182 5.62 -5.02 -13.24
C LEU A 182 4.56 -4.34 -14.12
N VAL A 183 4.97 -3.63 -15.18
CA VAL A 183 4.03 -3.03 -16.14
C VAL A 183 3.16 -4.11 -16.77
N ASN A 184 3.74 -5.22 -17.21
CA ASN A 184 2.96 -6.34 -17.77
C ASN A 184 1.97 -6.90 -16.73
N GLN A 185 2.40 -7.13 -15.50
CA GLN A 185 1.55 -7.65 -14.41
C GLN A 185 0.37 -6.71 -14.11
N LEU A 186 0.62 -5.42 -13.93
CA LEU A 186 -0.42 -4.45 -13.58
C LEU A 186 -1.33 -4.12 -14.78
N SER A 187 -0.79 -4.07 -16.00
CA SER A 187 -1.61 -3.86 -17.21
C SER A 187 -2.60 -4.99 -17.45
N ALA A 188 -2.27 -6.23 -17.05
CA ALA A 188 -3.18 -7.38 -17.13
C ALA A 188 -4.40 -7.23 -16.21
N LEU A 189 -4.35 -6.34 -15.21
CA LEU A 189 -5.49 -6.01 -14.35
C LEU A 189 -6.46 -5.02 -15.00
N ALA A 190 -6.05 -4.30 -16.04
CA ALA A 190 -6.90 -3.33 -16.72
C ALA A 190 -7.94 -4.05 -17.60
N GLN A 191 -9.22 -3.95 -17.22
CA GLN A 191 -10.33 -4.47 -18.02
C GLN A 191 -10.82 -3.41 -19.02
N ASN A 192 -10.77 -2.13 -18.59
CA ASN A 192 -11.08 -0.98 -19.42
C ASN A 192 -9.91 0.00 -19.49
N GLN A 193 -9.94 0.84 -20.53
CA GLN A 193 -9.00 1.94 -20.68
C GLN A 193 -9.15 2.93 -19.51
N GLY A 194 -8.03 3.23 -18.83
CA GLY A 194 -8.01 4.10 -17.65
C GLY A 194 -8.18 3.39 -16.31
N ASP A 195 -8.39 2.07 -16.31
CA ASP A 195 -8.39 1.25 -15.08
C ASP A 195 -7.04 1.27 -14.35
N VAL A 196 -5.98 1.29 -15.15
CA VAL A 196 -4.61 1.41 -14.69
C VAL A 196 -3.97 2.50 -15.51
N LEU A 197 -3.31 3.43 -14.83
CA LEU A 197 -2.49 4.46 -15.43
C LEU A 197 -1.12 4.38 -14.75
N MET A 198 -0.06 4.49 -15.55
CA MET A 198 1.29 4.56 -15.01
C MET A 198 2.04 5.75 -15.59
N SER A 199 2.83 6.40 -14.74
CA SER A 199 3.83 7.38 -15.14
C SER A 199 5.23 6.79 -14.90
N VAL A 200 6.21 7.31 -15.65
CA VAL A 200 7.61 6.93 -15.51
C VAL A 200 8.42 8.20 -15.31
N VAL A 201 9.16 8.25 -14.21
CA VAL A 201 9.99 9.39 -13.80
C VAL A 201 11.43 8.90 -13.63
N PRO A 202 12.22 8.87 -14.72
CA PRO A 202 13.65 8.64 -14.62
C PRO A 202 14.33 9.87 -14.01
N PHE A 203 15.20 9.68 -13.03
CA PHE A 203 15.84 10.80 -12.33
C PHE A 203 17.33 10.58 -12.07
N ASN A 204 18.06 11.68 -11.96
CA ASN A 204 19.33 11.78 -11.26
C ASN A 204 19.30 13.06 -10.41
N ILE A 205 20.25 14.00 -10.52
CA ILE A 205 20.09 15.32 -9.90
C ILE A 205 19.00 16.17 -10.57
N ASP A 206 18.68 15.84 -11.83
CA ASP A 206 17.64 16.46 -12.64
C ASP A 206 16.62 15.39 -13.10
N VAL A 207 15.52 15.88 -13.68
CA VAL A 207 14.62 15.08 -14.50
C VAL A 207 14.52 15.67 -15.91
N ASN A 208 14.28 14.82 -16.90
CA ASN A 208 14.04 15.28 -18.27
C ASN A 208 12.54 15.46 -18.52
N VAL A 209 12.11 16.67 -18.85
CA VAL A 209 10.72 17.01 -19.17
C VAL A 209 10.47 17.14 -20.67
N GLY A 210 11.48 16.90 -21.51
CA GLY A 210 11.40 16.95 -22.97
C GLY A 210 11.56 18.36 -23.54
N THR A 211 12.35 18.46 -24.61
CA THR A 211 12.69 19.74 -25.26
C THR A 211 11.50 20.46 -25.90
N SER A 212 10.43 19.72 -26.20
CA SER A 212 9.15 20.27 -26.67
C SER A 212 8.49 21.22 -25.67
N ASN A 213 8.88 21.16 -24.40
CA ASN A 213 8.35 22.04 -23.35
C ASN A 213 9.10 23.37 -23.23
N SER A 214 10.04 23.70 -24.12
CA SER A 214 10.85 24.93 -24.02
C SER A 214 10.03 26.23 -23.93
N GLY A 215 8.82 26.25 -24.48
CA GLY A 215 7.89 27.38 -24.37
C GLY A 215 6.94 27.34 -23.16
N ALA A 216 7.08 26.37 -22.26
CA ALA A 216 6.14 26.17 -21.16
C ALA A 216 6.29 27.23 -20.06
N SER A 217 5.17 27.76 -19.57
CA SER A 217 5.12 28.81 -18.54
C SER A 217 5.57 28.35 -17.15
N TRP A 218 5.60 27.03 -16.91
CA TRP A 218 6.06 26.43 -15.66
C TRP A 218 7.58 26.22 -15.60
N LEU A 219 8.29 26.50 -16.69
CA LEU A 219 9.76 26.56 -16.70
C LEU A 219 10.26 27.92 -16.22
N ARG A 220 11.44 27.90 -15.60
CA ARG A 220 12.15 29.08 -15.11
C ARG A 220 13.48 29.21 -15.85
N TRP A 221 13.66 30.34 -16.53
CA TRP A 221 14.82 30.60 -17.39
C TRP A 221 15.83 31.61 -16.82
N ASP A 222 15.56 32.31 -15.71
CA ASP A 222 16.51 33.29 -15.12
C ASP A 222 17.74 32.64 -14.46
N GLN A 223 17.72 31.32 -14.33
CA GLN A 223 18.85 30.49 -13.87
C GLN A 223 19.32 29.52 -14.95
N TRP A 224 18.91 29.75 -16.20
CA TRP A 224 19.37 28.99 -17.35
C TRP A 224 20.78 29.40 -17.75
N ASP A 225 21.60 28.40 -18.11
CA ASP A 225 22.84 28.59 -18.84
C ASP A 225 22.97 27.47 -19.88
N SER A 226 23.22 27.84 -21.14
CA SER A 226 23.42 26.90 -22.27
C SER A 226 24.70 26.06 -22.19
N ARG A 227 25.58 26.29 -21.22
CA ARG A 227 26.82 25.54 -21.07
C ARG A 227 26.60 24.18 -20.43
N THR A 228 27.31 23.19 -20.97
CA THR A 228 27.36 21.83 -20.45
C THR A 228 28.54 21.61 -19.50
N THR A 229 29.60 22.43 -19.54
CA THR A 229 30.77 22.27 -18.66
C THR A 229 31.42 23.61 -18.27
N ASN A 230 32.16 23.63 -17.16
CA ASN A 230 32.88 24.81 -16.64
C ASN A 230 34.27 25.01 -17.29
N ASN A 231 34.37 24.93 -18.62
CA ASN A 231 35.66 25.02 -19.31
C ASN A 231 35.90 26.36 -20.03
N SER A 232 35.81 27.49 -19.31
CA SER A 232 36.39 28.75 -19.78
C SER A 232 36.67 29.72 -18.62
N GLY A 233 37.76 30.49 -18.69
CA GLY A 233 38.13 31.50 -17.68
C GLY A 233 37.11 32.64 -17.51
N ASN A 234 36.10 32.70 -18.38
CA ASN A 234 35.00 33.68 -18.34
C ASN A 234 33.72 33.11 -17.71
N THR A 235 33.70 31.83 -17.34
CA THR A 235 32.55 31.30 -16.60
C THR A 235 32.87 30.23 -15.59
N TYR A 236 32.60 30.59 -14.33
CA TYR A 236 32.86 29.74 -13.18
C TYR A 236 31.85 30.03 -12.07
N CYS A 237 31.53 28.99 -11.31
CA CYS A 237 30.96 29.13 -9.98
C CYS A 237 32.12 29.39 -9.02
N SER A 238 32.08 30.49 -8.27
CA SER A 238 33.15 30.83 -7.31
C SER A 238 32.73 30.57 -5.88
N ASP A 239 33.53 29.75 -5.23
CA ASP A 239 33.56 29.49 -3.80
C ASP A 239 35.00 29.59 -3.29
N ASN A 240 35.19 29.46 -1.97
CA ASN A 240 36.51 29.43 -1.35
C ASN A 240 37.05 28.00 -1.09
N ASN A 241 36.34 26.91 -1.45
CA ASN A 241 36.75 25.52 -1.11
C ASN A 241 35.90 24.34 -1.67
N TRP A 242 35.20 24.45 -2.80
CA TRP A 242 34.26 23.43 -3.28
C TRP A 242 34.52 22.96 -4.71
N HIS A 243 34.28 21.67 -4.92
CA HIS A 243 34.57 20.95 -6.17
C HIS A 243 33.33 20.16 -6.63
N ILE A 244 32.26 20.85 -7.03
CA ILE A 244 31.30 20.19 -7.93
C ILE A 244 31.89 20.16 -9.33
N TYR A 245 31.92 18.96 -9.90
CA TYR A 245 32.22 18.79 -11.30
C TYR A 245 31.04 19.26 -12.15
N ASN A 246 31.22 20.42 -12.80
CA ASN A 246 30.25 21.04 -13.72
C ASN A 246 28.87 21.39 -13.10
N PRO A 247 28.81 22.21 -12.03
CA PRO A 247 27.53 22.68 -11.49
C PRO A 247 26.76 23.49 -12.54
N THR A 248 25.44 23.33 -12.55
CA THR A 248 24.54 24.24 -13.28
C THR A 248 24.47 25.59 -12.58
N MET A 249 23.95 26.62 -13.28
CA MET A 249 23.74 27.94 -12.68
C MET A 249 22.74 27.89 -11.52
N ALA A 250 21.68 27.09 -11.65
CA ALA A 250 20.68 26.89 -10.60
C ALA A 250 21.30 26.28 -9.33
N GLN A 251 22.20 25.31 -9.49
CA GLN A 251 22.97 24.69 -8.41
C GLN A 251 23.95 25.68 -7.78
N CYS A 252 24.77 26.35 -8.60
CA CYS A 252 25.75 27.32 -8.09
C CYS A 252 25.10 28.38 -7.19
N LYS A 253 24.00 28.98 -7.67
CA LYS A 253 23.24 29.96 -6.89
C LYS A 253 22.55 29.35 -5.68
N GLY A 254 22.06 28.11 -5.79
CA GLY A 254 21.42 27.38 -4.68
C GLY A 254 22.37 27.18 -3.50
N HIS A 255 23.64 26.87 -3.77
CA HIS A 255 24.68 26.78 -2.74
C HIS A 255 25.14 28.14 -2.18
N GLY A 256 24.57 29.26 -2.65
CA GLY A 256 24.93 30.61 -2.21
C GLY A 256 26.21 31.15 -2.84
N TYR A 257 26.67 30.54 -3.94
CA TYR A 257 27.88 30.95 -4.63
C TYR A 257 27.62 31.97 -5.73
N ASN A 258 28.70 32.65 -6.14
CA ASN A 258 28.64 33.62 -7.22
C ASN A 258 28.84 32.94 -8.57
N TRP A 259 27.82 33.02 -9.41
CA TRP A 259 27.89 32.62 -10.81
C TRP A 259 28.36 33.80 -11.66
N ASN A 260 29.56 33.71 -12.22
CA ASN A 260 30.09 34.72 -13.12
C ASN A 260 29.96 34.24 -14.57
N HIS A 261 28.86 34.56 -15.25
CA HIS A 261 28.60 34.21 -16.66
C HIS A 261 27.92 35.38 -17.39
N THR A 262 28.11 35.46 -18.70
CA THR A 262 27.28 36.31 -19.57
C THR A 262 26.09 35.48 -20.07
N PRO A 263 24.87 35.67 -19.54
CA PRO A 263 23.74 34.80 -19.84
C PRO A 263 23.41 34.76 -21.34
N SER A 264 23.19 33.56 -21.87
CA SER A 264 22.61 33.35 -23.19
C SER A 264 21.09 33.26 -23.05
N SER A 265 20.36 34.07 -23.82
CA SER A 265 18.90 33.93 -23.95
C SER A 265 18.48 32.82 -24.91
N ASN A 266 19.45 32.14 -25.54
CA ASN A 266 19.19 31.07 -26.48
C ASN A 266 18.88 29.76 -25.72
N THR A 267 17.65 29.29 -25.87
CA THR A 267 17.14 28.06 -25.25
C THR A 267 17.14 26.87 -26.22
N SER A 268 17.58 27.05 -27.47
CA SER A 268 17.58 25.99 -28.49
C SER A 268 18.48 24.79 -28.17
N SER A 269 19.49 24.97 -27.31
CA SER A 269 20.37 23.88 -26.86
C SER A 269 19.83 23.10 -25.67
N TRP A 270 18.71 23.54 -25.08
CA TRP A 270 18.16 22.90 -23.89
C TRP A 270 17.83 21.44 -24.17
N ASN A 271 18.41 20.56 -23.35
CA ASN A 271 18.26 19.13 -23.47
C ASN A 271 17.02 18.58 -22.75
N GLY A 272 16.17 19.46 -22.22
CA GLY A 272 14.93 19.11 -21.54
C GLY A 272 15.08 18.93 -20.04
N CYS A 273 16.24 19.19 -19.44
CA CYS A 273 16.43 18.99 -18.01
C CYS A 273 15.93 20.13 -17.13
N VAL A 274 15.43 19.75 -15.96
CA VAL A 274 15.05 20.67 -14.90
C VAL A 274 15.52 20.15 -13.54
N GLY A 275 15.97 21.07 -12.70
CA GLY A 275 16.33 20.82 -11.31
C GLY A 275 15.22 21.16 -10.31
N ASP A 276 15.57 21.15 -9.03
CA ASP A 276 14.65 21.45 -7.93
C ASP A 276 14.14 22.91 -7.94
N ARG A 277 12.86 23.07 -7.58
CA ARG A 277 12.21 24.39 -7.40
C ARG A 277 12.74 25.14 -6.18
N ASP A 278 12.57 26.45 -6.07
CA ASP A 278 13.10 27.17 -4.89
C ASP A 278 12.55 26.59 -3.57
N GLN A 279 13.40 26.52 -2.53
CA GLN A 279 12.92 26.13 -1.21
C GLN A 279 11.87 27.13 -0.70
N ASN A 280 10.75 26.67 -0.13
CA ASN A 280 10.42 25.28 0.22
C ASN A 280 9.52 24.54 -0.80
N TYR A 281 9.43 25.01 -2.05
CA TYR A 281 8.59 24.40 -3.09
C TYR A 281 9.18 23.12 -3.70
N ASP A 282 10.46 22.85 -3.53
CA ASP A 282 11.08 21.55 -3.82
C ASP A 282 10.39 20.37 -3.11
N VAL A 283 9.70 20.61 -1.99
CA VAL A 283 9.06 19.56 -1.17
C VAL A 283 7.54 19.65 -1.05
N THR A 284 6.89 20.62 -1.69
CA THR A 284 5.42 20.83 -1.59
C THR A 284 4.69 20.54 -2.89
N SER A 285 3.36 20.48 -2.87
CA SER A 285 2.54 20.23 -4.06
C SER A 285 2.08 21.51 -4.77
N ASP A 286 2.63 22.69 -4.48
CA ASP A 286 2.17 23.95 -5.08
C ASP A 286 2.26 23.91 -6.60
N ALA A 287 1.23 24.41 -7.29
CA ALA A 287 1.26 24.54 -8.74
C ALA A 287 2.22 25.67 -9.18
N PRO A 288 2.93 25.50 -10.31
CA PRO A 288 3.76 26.56 -10.89
C PRO A 288 2.94 27.84 -11.17
N SER A 289 3.31 28.95 -10.52
CA SER A 289 2.60 30.23 -10.59
C SER A 289 3.53 31.46 -10.51
N SER A 290 4.78 31.26 -10.11
CA SER A 290 5.82 32.27 -9.92
C SER A 290 7.21 31.64 -10.09
N GLN A 291 8.27 32.45 -10.17
CA GLN A 291 9.65 31.96 -10.35
C GLN A 291 10.06 30.92 -9.28
N SER A 292 9.66 31.10 -8.02
CA SER A 292 10.02 30.17 -6.94
C SER A 292 9.33 28.82 -7.05
N THR A 293 8.13 28.79 -7.62
CA THR A 293 7.32 27.56 -7.85
C THR A 293 7.55 26.93 -9.22
N ASN A 294 8.25 27.61 -10.12
CA ASN A 294 8.60 27.11 -11.45
C ASN A 294 9.86 26.24 -11.37
N PHE A 295 9.99 25.34 -12.33
CA PHE A 295 11.14 24.44 -12.42
C PHE A 295 12.29 25.13 -13.17
N PRO A 296 13.46 25.34 -12.54
CA PRO A 296 14.65 25.85 -13.23
C PRO A 296 14.98 24.97 -14.43
N ALA A 297 15.11 25.57 -15.61
CA ALA A 297 15.69 24.88 -16.74
C ALA A 297 17.19 24.71 -16.49
N ASP A 298 17.72 23.51 -16.72
CA ASP A 298 19.11 23.15 -16.47
C ASP A 298 19.73 22.47 -17.70
N GLN A 299 20.99 22.83 -18.00
CA GLN A 299 21.77 22.23 -19.10
C GLN A 299 22.74 21.18 -18.54
N TYR A 300 22.21 20.20 -17.83
CA TYR A 300 23.04 19.17 -17.23
C TYR A 300 23.50 18.15 -18.30
N PRO A 301 24.81 17.87 -18.47
CA PRO A 301 25.29 16.93 -19.49
C PRO A 301 24.76 15.52 -19.32
N TYR A 302 24.51 15.13 -18.07
CA TYR A 302 24.03 13.80 -17.73
C TYR A 302 22.51 13.79 -17.55
N CYS A 303 21.79 14.75 -18.12
CA CYS A 303 20.33 14.76 -18.15
C CYS A 303 19.78 13.38 -18.51
N PRO A 304 18.81 12.80 -17.76
CA PRO A 304 18.24 11.51 -18.11
C PRO A 304 17.80 11.48 -19.58
N VAL A 305 18.25 10.48 -20.34
CA VAL A 305 17.98 10.43 -21.80
C VAL A 305 16.51 10.24 -22.14
N VAL A 306 15.73 9.73 -21.19
CA VAL A 306 14.30 9.48 -21.33
C VAL A 306 13.55 10.61 -20.63
N SER A 307 12.68 11.30 -21.37
CA SER A 307 11.76 12.27 -20.75
C SER A 307 10.70 11.56 -19.92
N ILE A 308 10.23 12.23 -18.87
CA ILE A 308 9.11 11.79 -18.05
C ILE A 308 7.94 11.40 -18.94
N ILE A 309 7.35 10.24 -18.64
CA ILE A 309 6.09 9.79 -19.23
C ILE A 309 4.98 10.14 -18.24
N PRO A 310 4.08 11.09 -18.56
CA PRO A 310 2.90 11.37 -17.73
C PRO A 310 2.00 10.14 -17.61
N LEU A 311 1.06 10.16 -16.65
CA LEU A 311 0.12 9.06 -16.45
C LEU A 311 -0.59 8.67 -17.75
N THR A 312 -0.38 7.44 -18.19
CA THR A 312 -0.94 6.90 -19.42
C THR A 312 -1.26 5.41 -19.28
N TYR A 313 -2.13 4.92 -20.16
CA TYR A 313 -2.40 3.48 -20.38
C TYR A 313 -1.69 2.96 -21.64
N ASN A 314 -0.82 3.76 -22.27
CA ASN A 314 -0.01 3.31 -23.40
C ASN A 314 1.19 2.49 -22.92
N TRP A 315 0.95 1.18 -22.76
CA TRP A 315 1.94 0.22 -22.28
C TRP A 315 3.19 0.14 -23.15
N THR A 316 3.06 0.38 -24.45
CA THR A 316 4.21 0.40 -25.36
C THR A 316 5.11 1.59 -25.04
N THR A 317 4.54 2.79 -24.92
CA THR A 317 5.30 3.99 -24.54
C THR A 317 6.00 3.83 -23.19
N ILE A 318 5.29 3.30 -22.19
CA ILE A 318 5.85 3.05 -20.85
C ILE A 318 7.04 2.09 -20.93
N LYS A 319 6.87 0.94 -21.60
CA LYS A 319 7.92 -0.07 -21.71
C LYS A 319 9.11 0.44 -22.52
N SER A 320 8.88 1.15 -23.63
CA SER A 320 9.94 1.75 -24.43
C SER A 320 10.74 2.78 -23.64
N ALA A 321 10.07 3.60 -22.82
CA ALA A 321 10.72 4.55 -21.92
C ALA A 321 11.62 3.83 -20.91
N ILE A 322 11.10 2.80 -20.22
CA ILE A 322 11.87 1.99 -19.28
C ILE A 322 13.10 1.38 -19.97
N THR A 323 12.93 0.66 -21.08
CA THR A 323 14.04 -0.05 -21.72
C THR A 323 15.14 0.88 -22.25
N SER A 324 14.82 2.15 -22.52
CA SER A 324 15.75 3.16 -23.06
C SER A 324 16.54 3.91 -21.98
N MET A 325 16.27 3.66 -20.70
CA MET A 325 16.98 4.30 -19.59
C MET A 325 18.48 4.01 -19.63
N THR A 326 19.29 4.98 -19.20
CA THR A 326 20.74 4.85 -19.07
C THR A 326 21.17 5.46 -17.73
N ALA A 327 22.32 5.01 -17.22
CA ALA A 327 22.80 5.31 -15.87
C ALA A 327 23.95 6.33 -15.92
N GLN A 328 23.71 7.58 -15.51
CA GLN A 328 24.68 8.68 -15.44
C GLN A 328 24.29 9.74 -14.39
N GLY A 329 25.29 10.42 -13.84
CA GLY A 329 25.11 11.56 -12.93
C GLY A 329 25.00 11.18 -11.45
N SER A 330 24.81 12.20 -10.62
CA SER A 330 24.70 12.07 -9.15
C SER A 330 23.25 11.92 -8.69
N THR A 331 23.03 11.61 -7.40
CA THR A 331 21.75 11.10 -6.91
C THR A 331 20.98 12.15 -6.12
N ASN A 332 19.80 12.53 -6.64
CA ASN A 332 18.78 13.32 -5.95
C ASN A 332 17.46 12.55 -5.92
N GLN A 333 17.22 11.76 -4.88
CA GLN A 333 15.97 11.02 -4.73
C GLN A 333 14.79 11.96 -4.49
N THR A 334 15.04 13.16 -3.94
CA THR A 334 14.02 14.18 -3.66
C THR A 334 13.34 14.64 -4.95
N ILE A 335 14.11 15.03 -5.99
CA ILE A 335 13.52 15.51 -7.25
C ILE A 335 12.73 14.40 -7.95
N GLY A 336 13.25 13.17 -7.95
CA GLY A 336 12.55 12.01 -8.50
C GLY A 336 11.22 11.79 -7.81
N LEU A 337 11.21 11.77 -6.47
CA LEU A 337 10.00 11.58 -5.68
C LEU A 337 9.00 12.74 -5.88
N GLN A 338 9.49 13.98 -5.97
CA GLN A 338 8.66 15.17 -6.19
C GLN A 338 7.93 15.07 -7.53
N TRP A 339 8.64 14.73 -8.61
CA TRP A 339 8.04 14.52 -9.91
C TRP A 339 7.14 13.28 -9.95
N GLY A 340 7.48 12.22 -9.22
CA GLY A 340 6.60 11.07 -9.01
C GLY A 340 5.25 11.49 -8.42
N TRP A 341 5.27 12.28 -7.36
CA TRP A 341 4.08 12.79 -6.70
C TRP A 341 3.26 13.71 -7.61
N LEU A 342 3.91 14.69 -8.25
CA LEU A 342 3.27 15.61 -9.18
C LEU A 342 2.64 14.89 -10.39
N SER A 343 3.23 13.78 -10.84
CA SER A 343 2.71 13.01 -11.99
C SER A 343 1.35 12.39 -11.72
N LEU A 344 0.99 12.22 -10.44
CA LEU A 344 -0.28 11.68 -9.98
C LEU A 344 -1.35 12.77 -9.78
N MET A 345 -0.97 14.05 -9.85
CA MET A 345 -1.87 15.18 -9.57
C MET A 345 -2.51 15.78 -10.82
N GLN A 346 -3.74 16.25 -10.67
CA GLN A 346 -4.51 16.93 -11.72
C GLN A 346 -4.12 18.42 -11.82
N GLN A 347 -2.81 18.69 -11.95
CA GLN A 347 -2.27 20.05 -12.06
C GLN A 347 -1.06 20.10 -12.99
N SER A 348 -0.70 21.32 -13.41
CA SER A 348 0.52 21.61 -14.16
C SER A 348 1.76 21.07 -13.41
N PRO A 349 2.76 20.51 -14.10
CA PRO A 349 2.93 20.48 -15.56
C PRO A 349 2.32 19.26 -16.27
N MET A 350 2.13 18.14 -15.56
CA MET A 350 1.75 16.87 -16.20
C MET A 350 0.24 16.68 -16.37
N ASN A 351 -0.58 17.37 -15.57
CA ASN A 351 -2.04 17.32 -15.61
C ASN A 351 -2.57 15.90 -15.72
N ALA A 352 -2.44 15.11 -14.64
CA ALA A 352 -2.98 13.76 -14.59
C ALA A 352 -4.44 13.73 -15.07
N PRO A 353 -4.88 12.67 -15.76
CA PRO A 353 -6.26 12.56 -16.21
C PRO A 353 -7.25 12.81 -15.07
N ALA A 354 -8.42 13.36 -15.38
CA ALA A 354 -9.45 13.59 -14.38
C ALA A 354 -9.88 12.28 -13.70
N GLU A 355 -10.10 12.33 -12.39
CA GLU A 355 -10.67 11.22 -11.63
C GLU A 355 -12.19 11.26 -11.67
N SER A 356 -12.81 10.11 -11.89
CA SER A 356 -14.28 10.02 -11.85
C SER A 356 -14.81 10.45 -10.49
N SER A 357 -15.85 11.27 -10.52
CA SER A 357 -16.63 11.65 -9.34
C SER A 357 -17.54 10.53 -8.85
N THR A 358 -17.81 9.51 -9.67
CA THR A 358 -18.65 8.36 -9.31
C THR A 358 -17.81 7.24 -8.69
N SER A 359 -18.20 6.77 -7.49
CA SER A 359 -17.91 5.50 -6.76
C SER A 359 -16.51 4.86 -6.73
N ASN A 360 -15.67 5.04 -7.73
CA ASN A 360 -14.38 4.38 -7.86
C ASN A 360 -13.39 5.04 -6.89
N THR A 361 -12.76 4.21 -6.07
CA THR A 361 -11.60 4.63 -5.29
C THR A 361 -10.37 4.52 -6.18
N TYR A 362 -9.63 5.62 -6.36
CA TYR A 362 -8.32 5.57 -6.98
C TYR A 362 -7.28 5.18 -5.93
N GLN A 363 -6.34 4.32 -6.30
CA GLN A 363 -5.16 4.04 -5.48
C GLN A 363 -3.96 4.69 -6.14
N HIS A 364 -3.36 5.64 -5.43
CA HIS A 364 -2.17 6.36 -5.86
C HIS A 364 -0.95 5.71 -5.25
N ILE A 365 -0.14 5.09 -6.10
CA ILE A 365 1.05 4.35 -5.69
C ILE A 365 2.28 5.06 -6.25
N ILE A 366 3.29 5.26 -5.42
CA ILE A 366 4.62 5.70 -5.84
C ILE A 366 5.58 4.56 -5.56
N ILE A 367 6.37 4.16 -6.55
CA ILE A 367 7.44 3.19 -6.41
C ILE A 367 8.74 3.92 -6.70
N LEU A 368 9.50 4.21 -5.65
CA LEU A 368 10.83 4.80 -5.74
C LEU A 368 11.87 3.69 -5.68
N PHE A 369 12.64 3.54 -6.76
CA PHE A 369 13.76 2.62 -6.84
C PHE A 369 15.07 3.39 -6.94
N THR A 370 16.07 3.02 -6.15
CA THR A 370 17.42 3.61 -6.16
C THR A 370 18.46 2.60 -5.71
N ASP A 371 19.71 2.77 -6.14
CA ASP A 371 20.85 1.97 -5.69
C ASP A 371 21.82 2.73 -4.79
N GLY A 372 21.47 3.96 -4.42
CA GLY A 372 22.40 4.89 -3.81
C GLY A 372 21.83 5.64 -2.63
N LEU A 373 22.69 6.43 -2.02
CA LEU A 373 22.35 7.45 -1.05
C LEU A 373 22.13 8.77 -1.78
N ASN A 374 21.40 9.72 -1.18
CA ASN A 374 21.33 11.06 -1.73
C ASN A 374 22.71 11.71 -1.68
N THR A 375 23.22 12.18 -2.82
CA THR A 375 24.55 12.81 -2.89
C THR A 375 24.53 14.28 -3.25
N MET A 376 23.45 14.75 -3.89
CA MET A 376 23.34 16.15 -4.29
C MET A 376 21.91 16.55 -4.61
N ASP A 377 21.51 17.76 -4.22
CA ASP A 377 20.38 18.48 -4.78
C ASP A 377 20.84 19.89 -5.21
N ARG A 378 19.90 20.81 -5.47
CA ARG A 378 20.23 22.17 -5.85
C ARG A 378 20.97 23.01 -4.78
N TRP A 379 20.89 22.67 -3.49
CA TRP A 379 21.47 23.45 -2.37
C TRP A 379 22.50 22.70 -1.53
N TYR A 380 22.49 21.37 -1.56
CA TYR A 380 23.27 20.52 -0.66
C TYR A 380 23.97 19.39 -1.41
N GLY A 381 25.08 18.93 -0.83
CA GLY A 381 25.86 17.81 -1.36
C GLY A 381 26.98 18.23 -2.31
N ASP A 382 27.75 17.25 -2.76
CA ASP A 382 28.90 17.41 -3.66
C ASP A 382 28.82 16.47 -4.89
N GLY A 383 27.77 15.63 -4.94
CA GLY A 383 27.53 14.66 -6.01
C GLY A 383 28.28 13.33 -5.86
N GLY A 384 29.16 13.19 -4.88
CA GLY A 384 29.93 11.96 -4.63
C GLY A 384 29.72 11.33 -3.25
N SER A 385 29.50 12.14 -2.22
CA SER A 385 29.29 11.73 -0.84
C SER A 385 27.83 11.84 -0.44
N VAL A 386 27.39 11.01 0.51
CA VAL A 386 26.04 11.16 1.09
C VAL A 386 25.84 12.54 1.70
N SER A 387 24.67 13.13 1.46
CA SER A 387 24.31 14.46 1.93
C SER A 387 23.10 14.42 2.86
N SER A 388 23.34 14.65 4.15
CA SER A 388 22.28 14.77 5.16
C SER A 388 21.33 15.95 4.90
N GLY A 389 21.79 16.99 4.21
CA GLY A 389 20.96 18.11 3.77
C GLY A 389 19.89 17.67 2.79
N VAL A 390 20.28 16.88 1.79
CA VAL A 390 19.34 16.31 0.79
C VAL A 390 18.38 15.33 1.48
N ASP A 391 18.88 14.46 2.37
CA ASP A 391 18.02 13.57 3.15
C ASP A 391 16.98 14.33 3.99
N THR A 392 17.37 15.49 4.55
CA THR A 392 16.45 16.35 5.29
C THR A 392 15.35 16.91 4.39
N ARG A 393 15.67 17.32 3.15
CA ARG A 393 14.68 17.76 2.16
C ARG A 393 13.75 16.61 1.76
N MET A 394 14.31 15.45 1.41
CA MET A 394 13.53 14.26 1.07
C MET A 394 12.57 13.87 2.20
N LYS A 395 13.01 13.95 3.45
CA LYS A 395 12.17 13.66 4.61
C LYS A 395 10.96 14.61 4.68
N LEU A 396 11.16 15.91 4.47
CA LEU A 396 10.06 16.89 4.44
C LEU A 396 9.06 16.60 3.32
N LEU A 397 9.57 16.23 2.13
CA LEU A 397 8.71 15.81 1.01
C LEU A 397 7.88 14.58 1.37
N CYS A 398 8.51 13.56 1.96
CA CYS A 398 7.80 12.36 2.40
C CYS A 398 6.74 12.66 3.46
N ASP A 399 6.99 13.60 4.38
CA ASP A 399 6.00 14.07 5.35
C ASP A 399 4.81 14.76 4.66
N ASN A 400 5.07 15.61 3.68
CA ASN A 400 4.03 16.28 2.91
C ASN A 400 3.18 15.29 2.11
N ILE A 401 3.79 14.30 1.44
CA ILE A 401 3.07 13.26 0.68
C ILE A 401 2.20 12.41 1.62
N LYS A 402 2.78 11.92 2.73
CA LYS A 402 2.07 11.08 3.71
C LYS A 402 0.97 11.84 4.45
N GLY A 403 1.09 13.17 4.56
CA GLY A 403 0.11 14.04 5.16
C GLY A 403 -1.14 14.29 4.30
N VAL A 404 -1.12 13.93 3.01
CA VAL A 404 -2.30 14.09 2.15
C VAL A 404 -3.31 12.99 2.42
N ASN A 405 -4.53 13.40 2.78
CA ASN A 405 -5.66 12.50 2.89
C ASN A 405 -6.54 12.58 1.65
N ASP A 406 -7.03 11.43 1.20
CA ASP A 406 -8.05 11.34 0.17
C ASP A 406 -9.34 11.98 0.71
N PRO A 407 -9.89 13.02 0.07
CA PRO A 407 -11.06 13.74 0.55
C PRO A 407 -12.33 12.86 0.59
N LYS A 408 -12.36 11.75 -0.16
CA LYS A 408 -13.49 10.81 -0.16
C LYS A 408 -13.44 9.84 1.01
N THR A 409 -12.24 9.42 1.42
CA THR A 409 -12.07 8.34 2.43
C THR A 409 -11.49 8.81 3.76
N GLY A 410 -10.88 10.00 3.82
CA GLY A 410 -10.18 10.53 4.98
C GLY A 410 -8.91 9.77 5.36
N LYS A 411 -8.48 8.80 4.53
CA LYS A 411 -7.27 7.99 4.71
C LYS A 411 -6.12 8.58 3.89
N ALA A 412 -4.89 8.17 4.18
CA ALA A 412 -3.73 8.53 3.39
C ALA A 412 -3.97 8.28 1.88
N MET A 413 -3.74 9.30 1.07
CA MET A 413 -4.02 9.28 -0.37
C MET A 413 -2.99 8.45 -1.13
N TYR A 414 -1.72 8.53 -0.73
CA TYR A 414 -0.59 7.92 -1.43
C TYR A 414 0.01 6.75 -0.65
N THR A 415 0.29 5.66 -1.35
CA THR A 415 1.14 4.57 -0.83
C THR A 415 2.51 4.65 -1.50
N ILE A 416 3.56 4.78 -0.70
CA ILE A 416 4.94 4.90 -1.16
C ILE A 416 5.65 3.58 -0.88
N TYR A 417 6.11 2.94 -1.95
CA TYR A 417 7.09 1.86 -1.93
C TYR A 417 8.46 2.45 -2.17
N THR A 418 9.43 2.05 -1.35
CA THR A 418 10.84 2.40 -1.55
C THR A 418 11.65 1.13 -1.67
N VAL A 419 12.49 1.07 -2.69
CA VAL A 419 13.36 -0.06 -2.98
C VAL A 419 14.77 0.47 -3.09
N GLN A 420 15.63 0.00 -2.21
CA GLN A 420 17.05 0.28 -2.24
C GLN A 420 17.81 -0.99 -2.62
N ILE A 421 18.81 -0.87 -3.48
CA ILE A 421 19.81 -1.92 -3.68
C ILE A 421 21.20 -1.44 -3.25
N ASP A 422 21.86 -2.20 -2.39
CA ASP A 422 23.22 -1.94 -1.90
C ASP A 422 24.14 -3.11 -2.30
N THR A 423 24.84 -2.95 -3.41
CA THR A 423 25.80 -3.95 -3.95
C THR A 423 27.25 -3.65 -3.62
N ASP A 424 27.54 -2.41 -3.23
CA ASP A 424 28.88 -1.85 -3.03
C ASP A 424 29.21 -1.61 -1.55
N GLY A 425 28.26 -1.82 -0.65
CA GLY A 425 28.44 -1.65 0.79
C GLY A 425 28.30 -0.19 1.23
N ALA A 426 27.63 0.66 0.43
CA ALA A 426 27.33 2.04 0.79
C ALA A 426 26.42 2.14 2.03
N GLY A 427 25.67 1.07 2.32
CA GLY A 427 24.78 0.97 3.47
C GLY A 427 23.37 1.46 3.18
N GLN A 428 22.48 1.17 4.12
CA GLN A 428 21.07 1.56 4.02
C GLN A 428 20.92 3.09 4.09
N SER A 429 20.09 3.63 3.19
CA SER A 429 19.66 5.03 3.21
C SER A 429 18.98 5.36 4.55
N PRO A 430 19.37 6.46 5.21
CA PRO A 430 18.71 6.92 6.42
C PRO A 430 17.23 7.30 6.20
N VAL A 431 16.86 7.73 4.99
CA VAL A 431 15.56 8.34 4.71
C VAL A 431 14.60 7.44 3.93
N LEU A 432 15.08 6.49 3.12
CA LEU A 432 14.19 5.60 2.34
C LEU A 432 13.22 4.78 3.20
N PRO A 433 13.65 4.10 4.28
CA PRO A 433 12.72 3.36 5.15
C PRO A 433 11.68 4.28 5.80
N TYR A 434 12.03 5.55 6.05
CA TYR A 434 11.12 6.55 6.60
C TYR A 434 10.07 7.02 5.58
N CYS A 435 10.47 7.11 4.31
CA CYS A 435 9.60 7.52 3.22
C CYS A 435 8.59 6.45 2.82
N ALA A 436 8.91 5.17 3.01
CA ALA A 436 7.96 4.08 2.84
C ALA A 436 6.69 4.31 3.69
N SER A 437 5.51 4.02 3.13
CA SER A 437 4.24 4.19 3.87
C SER A 437 4.13 3.27 5.10
N SER A 438 4.85 2.15 5.09
CA SER A 438 5.04 1.27 6.24
C SER A 438 6.36 0.51 6.09
N SER A 439 6.81 -0.18 7.15
CA SER A 439 7.99 -1.04 7.06
C SER A 439 7.85 -2.17 6.02
N ALA A 440 6.62 -2.60 5.71
CA ALA A 440 6.36 -3.60 4.67
C ALA A 440 6.43 -3.02 3.24
N ASN A 441 6.54 -1.70 3.10
CA ASN A 441 6.69 -1.01 1.81
C ASN A 441 8.15 -0.64 1.52
N PHE A 442 9.09 -0.97 2.40
CA PHE A 442 10.53 -0.80 2.18
C PHE A 442 11.18 -2.13 1.83
N TYR A 443 11.97 -2.12 0.76
CA TYR A 443 12.71 -3.28 0.27
C TYR A 443 14.19 -2.94 0.23
N MET A 444 14.99 -3.67 1.01
CA MET A 444 16.45 -3.60 0.97
C MET A 444 16.99 -4.81 0.22
N LEU A 445 17.69 -4.55 -0.88
CA LEU A 445 18.27 -5.56 -1.75
C LEU A 445 19.80 -5.49 -1.64
N THR A 446 20.46 -6.63 -1.79
CA THR A 446 21.92 -6.73 -1.76
C THR A 446 22.50 -7.27 -3.07
N SER A 447 21.63 -7.61 -4.03
CA SER A 447 22.03 -8.17 -5.33
C SER A 447 21.05 -7.76 -6.44
N PRO A 448 21.52 -7.47 -7.67
CA PRO A 448 20.63 -7.15 -8.80
C PRO A 448 19.63 -8.27 -9.12
N SER A 449 19.94 -9.52 -8.77
CA SER A 449 19.04 -10.65 -8.97
C SER A 449 17.75 -10.56 -8.14
N GLN A 450 17.75 -9.81 -7.03
CA GLN A 450 16.59 -9.64 -6.16
C GLN A 450 15.62 -8.55 -6.65
N ILE A 451 16.03 -7.72 -7.60
CA ILE A 451 15.19 -6.61 -8.12
C ILE A 451 13.90 -7.17 -8.73
N ALA A 452 13.99 -8.26 -9.48
CA ALA A 452 12.81 -8.88 -10.11
C ALA A 452 11.81 -9.42 -9.07
N GLU A 453 12.31 -10.02 -7.98
CA GLU A 453 11.49 -10.54 -6.89
C GLU A 453 10.79 -9.41 -6.13
N ALA A 454 11.52 -8.35 -5.77
CA ALA A 454 10.95 -7.18 -5.09
C ALA A 454 9.82 -6.53 -5.92
N PHE A 455 10.02 -6.32 -7.23
CA PHE A 455 8.97 -5.78 -8.10
C PHE A 455 7.77 -6.72 -8.24
N ALA A 456 7.98 -8.04 -8.27
CA ALA A 456 6.91 -9.02 -8.32
C ALA A 456 6.07 -9.03 -7.02
N GLU A 457 6.72 -8.89 -5.87
CA GLU A 457 6.04 -8.76 -4.58
C GLU A 457 5.23 -7.46 -4.49
N ILE A 458 5.81 -6.33 -4.90
CA ILE A 458 5.12 -5.04 -4.98
C ILE A 458 3.91 -5.14 -5.91
N GLY A 459 4.09 -5.70 -7.11
CA GLY A 459 3.00 -5.91 -8.06
C GLY A 459 1.88 -6.79 -7.49
N THR A 460 2.23 -7.84 -6.74
CA THR A 460 1.27 -8.72 -6.06
C THR A 460 0.53 -7.98 -4.95
N SER A 461 1.21 -7.16 -4.15
CA SER A 461 0.61 -6.33 -3.10
C SER A 461 -0.40 -5.35 -3.69
N ILE A 462 -0.01 -4.61 -4.74
CA ILE A 462 -0.89 -3.67 -5.45
C ILE A 462 -2.09 -4.40 -6.05
N SER A 463 -1.88 -5.58 -6.64
CA SER A 463 -2.96 -6.40 -7.19
C SER A 463 -3.98 -6.81 -6.12
N LYS A 464 -3.53 -7.19 -4.92
CA LYS A 464 -4.40 -7.54 -3.80
C LYS A 464 -5.21 -6.34 -3.31
N LEU A 465 -4.58 -5.16 -3.21
CA LEU A 465 -5.27 -3.93 -2.82
C LEU A 465 -6.40 -3.58 -3.80
N ARG A 466 -6.26 -3.91 -5.07
CA ARG A 466 -7.34 -3.71 -6.06
C ARG A 466 -8.56 -4.59 -5.82
N VAL A 467 -8.36 -5.80 -5.28
CA VAL A 467 -9.41 -6.81 -5.06
C VAL A 467 -10.09 -6.65 -3.68
N ALA A 468 -9.34 -6.27 -2.65
CA ALA A 468 -9.84 -6.22 -1.28
C ALA A 468 -10.24 -4.80 -0.85
N ARG A 469 -11.55 -4.49 -0.83
CA ARG A 469 -12.11 -3.39 -0.04
C ARG A 469 -13.55 -3.63 0.38
#